data_AF-A0A2T2SAT1-F1
#
_entry.id   AF-A0A2T2SAT1-F1
#
_cell.length_a   1.000
_cell.length_b   1.000
_cell.length_c   1.000
_cell.angle_alpha   90.00
_cell.angle_beta   90.00
_cell.angle_gamma   90.00
#
_symmetry.space_group_name_H-M   'P 1'
#
loop_
_entity.id
_entity.type
_entity.pdbx_description
1 polymer ?
#
loop_
_entity_poly.entity_id
_entity_poly.type
_entity_poly.pdbx_seq_one_letter_code
_entity_poly.pdbx_strand_id
1 'polypeptide(L)'
;MAHDGPHIVPKSILFQVFGALIALTILTVAVAYIPLGPLDVAVAIGIAAVKSSLVVLYFMHLKYDNPVNALTFAIGTIFVVVFVVITLLDTAFRGDLGNVSSQTVQQIQAEEEAAQQRQEAVPAESLRIAPGDYPDQDRGASLPTDGGS
;
A
#
# COMPACT_ATOMS: atom_id res chain seq x y z
N MET A 1 -15.57 6.63 -59.65
CA MET A 1 -16.80 6.80 -58.85
C MET A 1 -16.50 6.20 -57.49
N ALA A 2 -16.13 7.02 -56.51
CA ALA A 2 -15.80 6.57 -55.16
C ALA A 2 -17.03 6.83 -54.27
N HIS A 3 -17.61 5.77 -53.73
CA HIS A 3 -18.63 5.81 -52.69
C HIS A 3 -18.02 5.21 -51.41
N ASP A 4 -17.03 5.89 -50.84
CA ASP A 4 -16.52 5.57 -49.50
C ASP A 4 -17.24 6.45 -48.48
N GLY A 5 -18.41 5.98 -48.04
CA GLY A 5 -19.10 6.56 -46.89
C GLY A 5 -18.30 6.27 -45.61
N PRO A 6 -18.21 7.21 -44.65
CA PRO A 6 -17.59 6.94 -43.36
C PRO A 6 -18.26 5.71 -42.70
N HIS A 7 -17.48 4.67 -42.42
CA HIS A 7 -17.94 3.48 -41.67
C HIS A 7 -18.20 3.86 -40.20
N ILE A 8 -19.28 4.58 -39.94
CA ILE A 8 -19.79 4.86 -38.60
C ILE A 8 -20.51 3.62 -38.07
N VAL A 9 -20.14 3.19 -36.87
CA VAL A 9 -20.80 2.07 -36.17
C VAL A 9 -22.32 2.32 -36.15
N PRO A 10 -23.15 1.33 -36.50
CA PRO A 10 -24.59 1.53 -36.55
C PRO A 10 -25.11 1.89 -35.15
N LYS A 11 -25.86 2.98 -35.07
CA LYS A 11 -26.39 3.55 -33.82
C LYS A 11 -27.16 2.52 -32.98
N SER A 12 -27.74 1.50 -33.62
CA SER A 12 -28.44 0.39 -32.96
C SER A 12 -27.54 -0.41 -31.99
N ILE A 13 -26.27 -0.63 -32.35
CA ILE A 13 -25.31 -1.35 -31.48
C ILE A 13 -25.05 -0.53 -30.21
N LEU A 14 -24.87 0.79 -30.34
CA LEU A 14 -24.65 1.65 -29.18
C LEU A 14 -25.84 1.65 -28.22
N PHE A 15 -27.08 1.69 -28.75
CA PHE A 15 -28.28 1.60 -27.91
C PHE A 15 -28.46 0.25 -27.23
N GLN A 16 -28.10 -0.86 -27.89
CA GLN A 16 -28.10 -2.19 -27.27
C GLN A 16 -27.10 -2.29 -26.11
N VAL A 17 -25.87 -1.82 -26.32
CA VAL A 17 -24.84 -1.81 -25.28
C VAL A 17 -25.22 -0.86 -24.15
N PHE A 18 -25.79 0.30 -24.47
CA PHE A 18 -26.33 1.21 -23.45
C PHE A 18 -27.39 0.53 -22.57
N GLY A 19 -28.34 -0.19 -23.18
CA GLY A 19 -29.33 -0.99 -22.45
C GLY A 19 -28.67 -2.04 -21.55
N ALA A 20 -27.65 -2.74 -22.04
CA ALA A 20 -26.87 -3.68 -21.24
C ALA A 20 -26.18 -3.01 -20.04
N LEU A 21 -25.59 -1.83 -20.23
CA LEU A 21 -24.94 -1.07 -19.14
C LEU A 21 -25.94 -0.62 -18.07
N ILE A 22 -27.14 -0.22 -18.46
CA ILE A 22 -28.22 0.10 -17.51
C ILE A 22 -28.61 -1.15 -16.72
N ALA A 23 -28.81 -2.29 -17.38
CA ALA A 23 -29.11 -3.56 -16.70
C ALA A 23 -28.01 -3.97 -15.71
N LEU A 24 -26.73 -3.88 -16.11
CA LEU A 24 -25.59 -4.11 -15.22
C LEU A 24 -25.56 -3.14 -14.04
N THR A 25 -25.96 -1.88 -14.24
CA THR A 25 -26.00 -0.89 -13.15
C THR A 25 -27.11 -1.21 -12.14
N ILE A 26 -28.29 -1.59 -12.62
CA ILE A 26 -29.39 -2.05 -11.76
C ILE A 26 -28.93 -3.30 -10.99
N LEU A 27 -28.24 -4.22 -11.66
CA LEU A 27 -27.68 -5.41 -11.02
C LEU A 27 -26.66 -5.04 -9.93
N THR A 28 -25.75 -4.09 -10.17
CA THR A 28 -24.81 -3.62 -9.14
C THR A 28 -25.54 -3.07 -7.91
N VAL A 29 -26.58 -2.26 -8.13
CA VAL A 29 -27.38 -1.69 -7.03
C VAL A 29 -28.16 -2.79 -6.30
N ALA A 30 -28.76 -3.74 -7.00
CA ALA A 30 -29.46 -4.86 -6.40
C ALA A 30 -28.54 -5.74 -5.54
N VAL A 31 -27.35 -6.06 -6.06
CA VAL A 31 -26.32 -6.82 -5.33
C VAL A 31 -25.85 -6.06 -4.09
N ALA A 32 -25.74 -4.73 -4.14
CA ALA A 32 -25.36 -3.91 -2.99
C ALA A 32 -26.35 -3.97 -1.83
N TYR A 33 -27.61 -4.37 -2.06
CA TYR A 33 -28.61 -4.56 -1.00
C TYR A 33 -28.60 -5.98 -0.40
N ILE A 34 -27.86 -6.92 -0.99
CA ILE A 34 -27.76 -8.30 -0.52
C ILE A 34 -26.46 -8.43 0.27
N PRO A 35 -26.49 -8.76 1.58
CA PRO A 35 -25.27 -8.97 2.35
C PRO A 35 -24.65 -10.32 2.00
N LEU A 36 -23.66 -10.34 1.11
CA LEU A 36 -22.86 -11.52 0.74
C LEU A 36 -21.61 -11.65 1.64
N GLY A 37 -21.37 -10.67 2.53
CA GLY A 37 -20.31 -10.69 3.52
C GLY A 37 -18.93 -10.50 2.85
N PRO A 38 -17.93 -11.37 3.10
CA PRO A 38 -16.59 -11.21 2.53
C PRO A 38 -16.56 -11.17 0.99
N LEU A 39 -17.58 -11.71 0.33
CA LEU A 39 -17.69 -11.73 -1.13
C LEU A 39 -18.28 -10.45 -1.74
N ASP A 40 -18.81 -9.52 -0.93
CA ASP A 40 -19.44 -8.28 -1.41
C ASP A 40 -18.50 -7.50 -2.34
N VAL A 41 -17.26 -7.29 -1.88
CA VAL A 41 -16.24 -6.55 -2.63
C VAL A 41 -15.83 -7.30 -3.90
N ALA A 42 -15.64 -8.62 -3.82
CA ALA A 42 -15.23 -9.42 -4.96
C ALA A 42 -16.30 -9.41 -6.07
N VAL A 43 -17.57 -9.55 -5.70
CA VAL A 43 -18.69 -9.49 -6.64
C VAL A 43 -18.86 -8.09 -7.22
N ALA A 44 -18.75 -7.04 -6.40
CA ALA A 44 -18.83 -5.66 -6.87
C ALA A 44 -17.76 -5.34 -7.91
N ILE A 45 -16.51 -5.75 -7.67
CA ILE A 45 -15.39 -5.60 -8.60
C ILE A 45 -15.64 -6.42 -9.88
N GLY A 46 -16.14 -7.65 -9.76
CA GLY A 46 -16.47 -8.49 -10.92
C GLY A 46 -17.50 -7.84 -11.84
N ILE A 47 -18.59 -7.32 -11.28
CA ILE A 47 -19.63 -6.63 -12.06
C ILE A 47 -19.07 -5.34 -12.68
N ALA A 48 -18.27 -4.58 -11.93
CA ALA A 48 -17.62 -3.37 -12.42
C ALA A 48 -16.66 -3.66 -13.59
N ALA A 49 -15.91 -4.77 -13.55
CA ALA A 49 -15.01 -5.20 -14.62
C ALA A 49 -15.77 -5.55 -15.91
N VAL A 50 -16.92 -6.24 -15.81
CA VAL A 50 -17.78 -6.54 -16.97
C VAL A 50 -18.34 -5.25 -17.57
N LYS A 51 -18.81 -4.32 -16.72
CA LYS A 51 -19.32 -3.02 -17.16
C LYS A 51 -18.23 -2.21 -17.88
N SER A 52 -17.03 -2.15 -17.30
CA SER A 52 -15.88 -1.45 -17.89
C SER A 52 -15.50 -2.05 -19.25
N SER A 53 -15.44 -3.39 -19.35
CA SER A 53 -15.15 -4.08 -20.62
C SER A 53 -16.12 -3.70 -21.74
N LEU A 54 -17.42 -3.62 -21.45
CA LEU A 54 -18.43 -3.19 -22.43
C LEU A 54 -18.21 -1.74 -22.88
N VAL A 55 -17.88 -0.84 -21.94
CA VAL A 55 -17.58 0.57 -22.26
C VAL A 55 -16.35 0.68 -23.16
N VAL A 56 -15.27 0.00 -22.80
CA VAL A 56 -14.00 0.03 -23.54
C VAL A 56 -14.17 -0.56 -24.95
N LEU A 57 -14.84 -1.70 -25.08
CA LEU A 57 -14.96 -2.35 -26.38
C LEU A 57 -15.84 -1.57 -27.37
N TYR A 58 -16.94 -0.97 -26.90
CA TYR A 58 -17.96 -0.38 -27.78
C TYR A 58 -17.98 1.15 -27.77
N PHE A 59 -17.88 1.81 -26.61
CA PHE A 59 -17.92 3.28 -26.54
C PHE A 59 -16.56 3.91 -26.86
N MET A 60 -15.46 3.29 -26.41
CA MET A 60 -14.11 3.73 -26.80
C MET A 60 -13.69 3.21 -28.18
N HIS A 61 -14.59 2.51 -28.89
CA HIS A 61 -14.35 1.93 -30.23
C HIS A 61 -13.16 0.97 -30.32
N LEU A 62 -12.64 0.47 -29.19
CA LEU A 62 -11.44 -0.35 -29.17
C LEU A 62 -11.57 -1.65 -29.98
N LYS A 63 -12.80 -2.17 -30.12
CA LYS A 63 -13.10 -3.34 -30.96
C LYS A 63 -12.99 -3.06 -32.48
N TYR A 64 -13.20 -1.82 -32.89
CA TYR A 64 -13.28 -1.41 -34.30
C TYR A 64 -12.10 -0.54 -34.74
N ASP A 65 -11.28 -0.10 -33.78
CA ASP A 65 -10.13 0.78 -33.98
C ASP A 65 -8.83 -0.02 -34.17
N ASN A 66 -7.72 0.68 -34.40
CA ASN A 66 -6.40 0.11 -34.59
C ASN A 66 -5.94 -0.71 -33.36
N PRO A 67 -5.37 -1.91 -33.52
CA PRO A 67 -4.87 -2.74 -32.41
C PRO A 67 -3.82 -2.04 -31.54
N VAL A 68 -3.13 -1.02 -32.05
CA VAL A 68 -2.19 -0.20 -31.27
C VAL A 68 -2.91 0.52 -30.12
N ASN A 69 -4.12 1.06 -30.33
CA ASN A 69 -4.91 1.69 -29.27
C ASN A 69 -5.29 0.69 -28.17
N ALA A 70 -5.63 -0.54 -28.58
CA ALA A 70 -5.92 -1.61 -27.63
C ALA A 70 -4.70 -1.99 -26.78
N LEU A 71 -3.52 -2.04 -27.40
CA LEU A 71 -2.26 -2.31 -26.70
C LEU A 71 -1.92 -1.19 -25.72
N THR A 72 -2.01 0.07 -26.12
CA THR A 72 -1.74 1.23 -25.23
C THR A 72 -2.70 1.24 -24.04
N PHE A 73 -3.99 0.99 -24.27
CA PHE A 73 -4.98 0.88 -23.19
C PHE A 73 -4.67 -0.27 -22.23
N ALA A 74 -4.32 -1.45 -22.76
CA ALA A 74 -3.98 -2.62 -21.95
C ALA A 74 -2.73 -2.36 -21.09
N ILE A 75 -1.67 -1.79 -21.67
CA ILE A 75 -0.46 -1.42 -20.94
C ILE A 75 -0.79 -0.42 -19.82
N GLY A 76 -1.53 0.66 -20.13
CA GLY A 76 -1.95 1.64 -19.13
C GLY A 76 -2.77 1.02 -18.00
N THR A 77 -3.70 0.13 -18.33
CA THR A 77 -4.51 -0.59 -17.33
C THR A 77 -3.65 -1.48 -16.44
N ILE A 78 -2.67 -2.20 -17.00
CA ILE A 78 -1.73 -3.01 -16.23
C ILE A 78 -0.96 -2.15 -15.24
N PHE A 79 -0.42 -1.00 -15.66
CA PHE A 79 0.29 -0.08 -14.75
C PHE A 79 -0.60 0.41 -13.61
N VAL A 80 -1.86 0.77 -13.89
CA VAL A 80 -2.82 1.17 -12.86
C VAL A 80 -3.06 0.03 -11.87
N VAL A 81 -3.29 -1.19 -12.35
CA VAL A 81 -3.50 -2.37 -11.49
C VAL A 81 -2.28 -2.63 -10.62
N VAL A 82 -1.07 -2.59 -11.19
CA VAL A 82 0.18 -2.76 -10.45
C VAL A 82 0.32 -1.70 -9.36
N PHE A 83 0.07 -0.42 -9.67
CA PHE A 83 0.14 0.65 -8.68
C PHE A 83 -0.87 0.45 -7.55
N VAL A 84 -2.13 0.16 -7.88
CA VAL A 84 -3.17 -0.09 -6.87
C VAL A 84 -2.80 -1.28 -5.99
N VAL A 85 -2.35 -2.40 -6.56
CA VAL A 85 -1.96 -3.59 -5.79
C VAL A 85 -0.78 -3.27 -4.87
N ILE A 86 0.26 -2.60 -5.35
CA ILE A 86 1.40 -2.20 -4.52
C ILE A 86 0.97 -1.27 -3.39
N THR A 87 0.09 -0.28 -3.66
CA THR A 87 -0.45 0.61 -2.62
C THR A 87 -1.27 -0.13 -1.57
N LEU A 88 -2.07 -1.12 -1.99
CA LEU A 88 -2.82 -1.96 -1.07
C LEU A 88 -1.90 -2.84 -0.21
N LEU A 89 -0.84 -3.40 -0.79
CA LEU A 89 0.17 -4.16 -0.06
C LEU A 89 0.92 -3.27 0.93
N ASP A 90 1.36 -2.08 0.51
CA ASP A 90 1.99 -1.10 1.40
C ASP A 90 1.07 -0.78 2.59
N THR A 91 -0.20 -0.46 2.32
CA THR A 91 -1.19 -0.16 3.37
C THR A 91 -1.39 -1.35 4.32
N ALA A 92 -1.43 -2.58 3.79
CA ALA A 92 -1.65 -3.78 4.59
C ALA A 92 -0.47 -4.10 5.53
N PHE A 93 0.78 -3.84 5.09
CA PHE A 93 1.99 -4.19 5.85
C PHE A 93 2.65 -3.01 6.58
N ARG A 94 2.21 -1.77 6.34
CA ARG A 94 2.79 -0.55 6.96
C ARG A 94 2.84 -0.56 8.49
N GLY A 95 1.86 -1.20 9.14
CA GLY A 95 1.77 -1.30 10.61
C GLY A 95 2.47 -2.51 11.24
N ASP A 96 2.97 -3.45 10.42
CA ASP A 96 3.59 -4.71 10.87
C ASP A 96 5.12 -4.59 11.01
N LEU A 97 5.65 -3.37 10.84
CA LEU A 97 7.06 -3.07 11.07
C LEU A 97 7.31 -3.00 12.59
N GLY A 98 7.82 -4.07 13.19
CA GLY A 98 8.14 -4.15 14.63
C GLY A 98 9.18 -3.12 15.16
N ASN A 99 9.67 -2.22 14.30
CA ASN A 99 10.64 -1.17 14.63
C ASN A 99 10.06 0.26 14.57
N VAL A 100 8.74 0.43 14.38
CA VAL A 100 8.10 1.74 14.52
C VAL A 100 7.30 1.76 15.82
N SER A 101 7.73 2.60 16.77
CA SER A 101 6.95 2.89 17.97
C SER A 101 5.59 3.45 17.54
N SER A 102 4.51 2.81 17.98
CA SER A 102 3.14 3.32 17.81
C SER A 102 2.85 4.54 18.69
N GLN A 103 3.85 5.01 19.44
CA GLN A 103 3.76 6.22 20.24
C GLN A 103 3.73 7.45 19.34
N THR A 104 2.92 8.43 19.74
CA THR A 104 2.86 9.71 19.05
C THR A 104 4.21 10.42 19.21
N VAL A 105 4.65 11.18 18.20
CA VAL A 105 5.90 11.98 18.25
C VAL A 105 6.00 12.82 19.55
N GLN A 106 4.86 13.28 20.07
CA GLN A 106 4.74 13.97 21.35
C GLN A 106 5.20 13.16 22.57
N GLN A 107 4.94 11.84 22.59
CA GLN A 107 5.34 10.98 23.70
C GLN A 107 6.84 10.70 23.68
N ILE A 108 7.41 10.52 22.48
CA ILE A 108 8.86 10.35 22.29
C ILE A 108 9.60 11.63 22.73
N GLN A 109 9.11 12.80 22.34
CA GLN A 109 9.69 14.09 22.76
C GLN A 109 9.60 14.34 24.26
N ALA A 110 8.46 14.01 24.89
CA ALA A 110 8.30 14.18 26.34
C ALA A 110 9.24 13.25 27.15
N GLU A 111 9.50 12.05 26.64
CA GLU A 111 10.44 11.10 27.25
C GLU A 111 11.90 11.54 27.05
N GLU A 112 12.23 12.08 25.88
CA GLU A 112 13.55 12.66 25.58
C GLU A 112 13.85 13.91 26.42
N GLU A 113 12.89 14.83 26.58
CA GLU A 113 13.06 16.02 27.43
C GLU A 113 13.27 15.65 28.91
N ALA A 114 12.54 14.66 29.41
CA ALA A 114 12.72 14.14 30.78
C ALA A 114 14.07 13.42 30.96
N ALA A 115 14.57 12.75 29.92
CA ALA A 115 15.89 12.11 29.91
C ALA A 115 17.03 13.15 29.84
N GLN A 116 16.86 14.22 29.07
CA GLN A 116 17.82 15.32 28.97
C GLN A 116 17.95 16.10 30.28
N GLN A 117 16.83 16.40 30.96
CA GLN A 117 16.86 17.06 32.27
C GLN A 117 17.57 16.22 33.35
N ARG A 118 17.44 14.89 33.29
CA ARG A 118 18.20 13.99 34.18
C ARG A 118 19.69 14.02 33.88
N GLN A 119 20.10 14.16 32.62
CA GLN A 119 21.51 14.26 32.23
C GLN A 119 22.14 15.59 32.60
N GLU A 120 21.41 16.71 32.52
CA GLU A 120 21.87 18.01 33.03
C GLU A 120 21.98 18.05 34.55
N ALA A 121 21.14 17.30 35.26
CA ALA A 121 21.18 17.18 36.72
C ALA A 121 22.28 16.23 37.24
N VAL A 122 22.99 15.50 36.35
CA VAL A 122 24.17 14.71 36.73
C VAL A 122 25.39 15.64 36.66
N PRO A 123 25.95 16.07 37.81
CA PRO A 123 27.07 17.01 37.81
C PRO A 123 28.26 16.40 37.06
N ALA A 124 28.90 17.18 36.17
CA ALA A 124 30.09 16.74 35.43
C ALA A 124 31.24 16.24 36.34
N GLU A 125 31.19 16.61 37.62
CA GLU A 125 32.04 16.12 38.72
C GLU A 125 31.92 14.59 38.92
N SER A 126 30.73 13.99 38.80
CA SER A 126 30.50 12.56 39.02
C SER A 126 30.84 11.67 37.82
N LEU A 127 31.04 12.27 36.64
CA LEU A 127 31.54 11.58 35.45
C LEU A 127 33.07 11.63 35.34
N ARG A 128 33.73 12.44 36.18
CA ARG A 128 35.18 12.58 36.23
C ARG A 128 35.78 11.61 37.24
N ILE A 129 35.76 10.31 36.91
CA ILE A 129 36.44 9.29 37.70
C ILE A 129 37.95 9.47 37.50
N ALA A 130 38.67 9.92 38.53
CA ALA A 130 40.12 9.92 38.51
C ALA A 130 40.62 8.47 38.56
N PRO A 131 41.78 8.12 37.95
CA PRO A 131 42.32 6.77 38.03
C PRO A 131 42.51 6.19 39.45
N GLY A 132 42.45 7.05 40.48
CA GLY A 132 42.51 6.68 41.89
C GLY A 132 41.19 6.17 42.49
N ASP A 133 40.04 6.46 41.88
CA ASP A 133 38.72 6.26 42.51
C ASP A 133 37.99 5.00 42.03
N TYR A 134 38.70 4.05 41.41
CA TYR A 134 38.13 2.76 41.04
C TYR A 134 37.86 1.91 42.30
N PRO A 135 36.64 1.36 42.47
CA PRO A 135 36.25 0.62 43.68
C PRO A 135 36.94 -0.74 43.89
N ASP A 136 37.95 -1.11 43.11
CA ASP A 136 38.55 -2.45 43.13
C ASP A 136 40.10 -2.48 43.15
N GLN A 137 40.77 -1.39 43.51
CA GLN A 137 42.26 -1.37 43.53
C GLN A 137 42.90 -2.41 44.46
N ASP A 138 42.24 -2.82 45.55
CA ASP A 138 42.77 -3.77 46.54
C ASP A 138 42.50 -5.25 46.22
N ARG A 139 41.73 -5.57 45.17
CA ARG A 139 41.51 -6.95 44.76
C ARG A 139 42.58 -7.34 43.73
N GLY A 140 43.82 -7.51 44.22
CA GLY A 140 44.92 -8.05 43.43
C GLY A 140 44.50 -9.35 42.74
N ALA A 141 44.54 -9.36 41.41
CA ALA A 141 44.23 -10.53 40.59
C ALA A 141 45.32 -11.59 40.81
N SER A 142 45.17 -12.42 41.84
CA SER A 142 45.96 -13.65 41.97
C SER A 142 45.44 -14.65 40.93
N LEU A 143 46.07 -14.66 39.75
CA LEU A 143 45.89 -15.71 38.76
C LEU A 143 46.43 -17.02 39.36
N PRO A 144 45.62 -18.09 39.51
CA PRO A 144 46.14 -19.39 39.89
C PRO A 144 47.01 -19.91 38.74
N THR A 145 48.32 -19.94 38.95
CA THR A 145 49.23 -20.73 38.13
C THR A 145 49.17 -22.16 38.64
N ASP A 146 48.22 -22.96 38.15
CA ASP A 146 48.26 -24.41 38.35
C ASP A 146 49.04 -25.05 37.20
N GLY A 147 50.20 -25.59 37.57
CA GLY A 147 51.04 -26.41 36.72
C GLY A 147 51.04 -27.84 37.26
N GLY A 148 50.80 -28.78 36.37
CA GLY A 148 51.14 -30.21 36.49
C GLY A 148 51.17 -30.76 35.06
N SER A 149 52.28 -31.31 34.55
CA SER A 149 52.95 -32.56 34.96
C SER A 149 52.00 -33.75 34.97
#